data_AF-A0A1C6A6Y1-F1
#
_entry.id   AF-A0A1C6A6Y1-F1
#
_cell.length_a   1.000
_cell.length_b   1.000
_cell.length_c   1.000
_cell.angle_alpha   90.00
_cell.angle_beta   90.00
_cell.angle_gamma   90.00
#
_symmetry.space_group_name_H-M   'P 1'
#
loop_
_entity.id
_entity.type
_entity.pdbx_description
1 polymer ?
#
loop_
_entity_poly.entity_id
_entity_poly.type
_entity_poly.pdbx_seq_one_letter_code
_entity_poly.pdbx_strand_id
1 'polypeptide(L)'
;MRNIFEPARQATFTLGTIETFAESAARNHWKGTSGVLRFSEVATNPALAEKTGFSEGTRLYSIQRLHYLNGRPLILNRSSFRQDVA
;
A
#
# COMPACT_ATOMS: atom_id res chain seq x y z
N MET A 1 -10.68 23.01 38.81
CA MET A 1 -10.96 21.79 38.01
C MET A 1 -9.74 21.50 37.18
N ARG A 2 -9.11 20.31 37.29
CA ARG A 2 -7.90 19.97 36.53
C ARG A 2 -8.32 19.05 35.37
N ASN A 3 -8.21 19.53 34.14
CA ASN A 3 -8.52 18.75 32.94
C ASN A 3 -7.27 17.96 32.53
N ILE A 4 -7.41 16.64 32.40
CA ILE A 4 -6.34 15.68 32.05
C ILE A 4 -6.53 15.14 30.62
N PHE A 5 -7.29 15.86 29.79
CA PHE A 5 -7.48 15.48 28.39
C PHE A 5 -6.16 15.56 27.62
N GLU A 6 -5.64 14.40 27.21
CA GLU A 6 -4.69 14.31 26.10
C GLU A 6 -5.45 13.97 24.81
N PRO A 7 -5.31 14.77 23.75
CA PRO A 7 -5.84 14.41 22.44
C PRO A 7 -5.22 13.08 21.99
N ALA A 8 -6.05 12.16 21.49
CA ALA A 8 -5.54 10.96 20.86
C ALA A 8 -4.60 11.34 19.70
N ARG A 9 -3.45 10.66 19.61
CA ARG A 9 -2.54 10.85 18.47
C ARG A 9 -3.28 10.54 17.17
N GLN A 10 -3.18 11.44 16.21
CA GLN A 10 -3.74 11.24 14.88
C GLN A 10 -3.14 9.97 14.25
N ALA A 11 -4.02 9.04 13.89
CA ALA A 11 -3.60 7.76 13.32
C ALA A 11 -3.03 7.94 11.92
N THR A 12 -1.96 7.20 11.63
CA THR A 12 -1.29 7.22 10.33
C THR A 12 -2.17 6.73 9.19
N PHE A 13 -3.05 5.78 9.49
CA PHE A 13 -4.04 5.22 8.57
C PHE A 13 -5.34 5.00 9.34
N THR A 14 -6.47 5.24 8.69
CA THR A 14 -7.78 4.95 9.28
C THR A 14 -8.20 3.55 8.87
N LEU A 15 -8.47 2.67 9.85
CA LEU A 15 -9.04 1.36 9.57
C LEU A 15 -10.56 1.53 9.40
N GLY A 16 -11.11 1.12 8.25
CA GLY A 16 -12.56 1.13 7.99
C GLY A 16 -13.01 1.86 6.72
N THR A 17 -12.10 2.53 6.01
CA THR A 17 -12.36 3.12 4.69
C THR A 17 -11.32 2.64 3.68
N ILE A 18 -11.71 2.59 2.40
CA ILE A 18 -10.77 2.34 1.31
C ILE A 18 -10.14 3.69 0.95
N GLU A 19 -8.86 3.86 1.26
CA GLU A 19 -8.04 4.99 0.84
C GLU A 19 -6.68 4.50 0.33
N THR A 20 -6.12 5.21 -0.65
CA THR A 20 -4.75 5.01 -1.12
C THR A 20 -3.75 5.61 -0.13
N PHE A 21 -2.49 5.19 -0.22
CA PHE A 21 -1.40 5.80 0.56
C PHE A 21 -1.30 7.32 0.33
N ALA A 22 -1.51 7.78 -0.91
CA ALA A 22 -1.45 9.19 -1.26
C ALA A 22 -2.61 9.99 -0.65
N GLU A 23 -3.83 9.46 -0.72
CA GLU A 23 -5.01 10.08 -0.07
C GLU A 23 -4.83 10.18 1.44
N SER A 24 -4.34 9.10 2.08
CA SER A 24 -4.07 9.10 3.52
C SER A 24 -2.99 10.11 3.92
N ALA A 25 -1.89 10.19 3.15
CA ALA A 25 -0.83 11.17 3.39
C ALA A 25 -1.35 12.61 3.25
N ALA A 26 -2.14 12.90 2.21
CA ALA A 26 -2.73 14.21 1.99
C ALA A 26 -3.70 14.61 3.12
N ARG A 27 -4.59 13.70 3.53
CA ARG A 27 -5.54 13.90 4.64
C ARG A 27 -4.85 14.22 5.96
N ASN A 28 -3.67 13.63 6.20
CA ASN A 28 -2.90 13.84 7.42
C ASN A 28 -1.85 14.96 7.30
N HIS A 29 -1.84 15.73 6.19
CA HIS A 29 -0.86 16.78 5.91
C HIS A 29 0.60 16.28 5.98
N TRP A 30 0.84 15.07 5.51
CA TRP A 30 2.16 14.46 5.49
C TRP A 30 2.76 14.42 4.09
N LYS A 31 4.09 14.49 4.04
CA LYS A 31 4.83 14.30 2.80
C LYS A 31 4.99 12.80 2.54
N GLY A 32 4.06 12.23 1.78
CA GLY A 32 4.13 10.86 1.28
C GLY A 32 4.99 10.76 0.02
N THR A 33 6.01 9.90 0.02
CA THR A 33 6.76 9.56 -1.20
C THR A 33 6.88 8.04 -1.34
N SER A 34 7.11 7.55 -2.55
CA SER A 34 7.23 6.12 -2.83
C SER A 34 8.42 5.85 -3.74
N GLY A 35 9.17 4.79 -3.43
CA GLY A 35 10.20 4.25 -4.31
C GLY A 35 9.82 2.85 -4.80
N VAL A 36 10.00 2.56 -6.09
CA VAL A 36 9.85 1.20 -6.62
C VAL A 36 11.12 0.42 -6.30
N LEU A 37 10.98 -0.67 -5.55
CA LEU A 37 12.08 -1.57 -5.21
C LEU A 37 12.22 -2.70 -6.23
N ARG A 38 11.09 -3.18 -6.76
CA ARG A 38 11.07 -4.24 -7.78
C ARG A 38 9.87 -4.07 -8.67
N PHE A 39 10.10 -4.22 -9.96
CA PHE A 39 9.08 -4.37 -10.98
C PHE A 39 9.38 -5.66 -11.75
N SER A 40 8.36 -6.49 -11.94
CA SER A 40 8.52 -7.73 -12.71
C SER A 40 7.20 -8.14 -13.35
N GLU A 41 7.28 -8.65 -14.57
CA GLU A 41 6.19 -9.36 -15.20
C GLU A 41 6.19 -10.83 -14.76
N VAL A 42 5.05 -11.34 -14.34
CA VAL A 42 4.91 -12.73 -13.89
C VAL A 42 3.67 -13.36 -14.48
N ALA A 43 3.73 -14.67 -14.75
CA ALA A 43 2.54 -15.48 -14.95
C ALA A 43 2.18 -16.16 -13.62
N THR A 44 0.89 -16.16 -13.28
CA THR A 44 0.41 -16.80 -12.06
C THR A 44 0.59 -18.32 -12.14
N ASN A 45 1.38 -18.90 -11.24
CA ASN A 45 1.46 -20.35 -11.05
C ASN A 45 0.43 -20.82 -9.99
N PRO A 46 0.25 -22.12 -9.73
CA PRO A 46 -0.76 -22.60 -8.78
C PRO A 46 -0.63 -21.96 -7.39
N ALA A 47 0.60 -21.85 -6.87
CA ALA A 47 0.87 -21.26 -5.56
C ALA A 47 0.58 -19.75 -5.50
N LEU A 48 0.78 -19.01 -6.59
CA LEU A 48 0.46 -17.59 -6.67
C LEU A 48 -1.04 -17.38 -6.88
N ALA A 49 -1.71 -18.27 -7.62
CA ALA A 49 -3.15 -18.22 -7.83
C ALA A 49 -3.89 -18.35 -6.50
N GLU A 50 -3.51 -19.34 -5.70
CA GLU A 50 -4.06 -19.55 -4.35
C GLU A 50 -3.88 -18.31 -3.45
N LYS A 51 -2.71 -17.67 -3.48
CA LYS A 51 -2.40 -16.52 -2.63
C LYS A 51 -3.07 -15.21 -3.05
N THR A 52 -3.32 -15.05 -4.35
CA THR A 52 -3.75 -13.74 -4.91
C THR A 52 -5.20 -13.73 -5.38
N GLY A 53 -5.81 -14.90 -5.61
CA GLY A 53 -7.13 -15.04 -6.20
C GLY A 53 -7.16 -14.84 -7.72
N PHE A 54 -6.04 -14.54 -8.38
CA PHE A 54 -5.97 -14.55 -9.84
C PHE A 54 -5.93 -15.98 -10.37
N SER A 55 -6.55 -16.21 -11.54
CA SER A 55 -6.48 -17.52 -12.20
C SER A 55 -5.05 -17.89 -12.58
N GLU A 56 -4.74 -19.19 -12.58
CA GLU A 56 -3.46 -19.70 -13.08
C GLU A 56 -3.23 -19.28 -14.55
N GLY A 57 -1.99 -18.99 -14.90
CA GLY A 57 -1.61 -18.46 -16.21
C GLY A 57 -1.85 -16.96 -16.41
N THR A 58 -2.59 -16.29 -15.51
CA THR A 58 -2.85 -14.86 -15.62
C THR A 58 -1.54 -14.07 -15.64
N ARG A 59 -1.41 -13.15 -16.59
CA ARG A 59 -0.25 -12.26 -16.71
C ARG A 59 -0.41 -11.04 -15.81
N LEU A 60 0.56 -10.82 -14.92
CA LEU A 60 0.54 -9.75 -13.92
C LEU A 60 1.79 -8.87 -13.99
N TYR A 61 1.61 -7.56 -13.80
CA TYR A 61 2.65 -6.66 -13.32
C TYR A 61 2.74 -6.77 -11.79
N SER A 62 3.84 -7.31 -11.28
CA SER A 62 4.12 -7.33 -9.83
C SER A 62 5.04 -6.18 -9.47
N ILE A 63 4.58 -5.31 -8.57
CA ILE A 63 5.28 -4.12 -8.13
C ILE A 63 5.48 -4.17 -6.62
N GLN A 64 6.73 -4.03 -6.18
CA GLN A 64 7.09 -3.80 -4.79
C GLN A 64 7.54 -2.35 -4.62
N ARG A 65 6.94 -1.65 -3.66
CA ARG A 65 7.24 -0.26 -3.32
C ARG A 65 7.56 -0.12 -1.85
N LEU A 66 8.44 0.83 -1.53
CA LEU A 66 8.63 1.33 -0.18
C LEU A 66 7.99 2.71 -0.09
N HIS A 67 7.00 2.85 0.80
CA HIS A 67 6.38 4.13 1.08
C HIS A 67 7.07 4.81 2.27
N TYR A 68 7.31 6.11 2.10
CA TYR A 68 7.92 6.98 3.08
C TYR A 68 6.91 8.02 3.54
N LEU A 69 6.84 8.26 4.85
CA LEU A 69 6.14 9.39 5.43
C LEU A 69 7.16 10.31 6.10
N ASN A 70 7.22 11.57 5.66
CA ASN A 70 8.17 12.56 6.15
C ASN A 70 9.62 12.03 6.13
N GLY A 71 9.97 11.31 5.05
CA GLY A 71 11.30 10.72 4.85
C GLY A 71 11.56 9.41 5.60
N ARG A 72 10.63 8.93 6.43
CA ARG A 72 10.78 7.65 7.16
C ARG A 72 10.15 6.49 6.36
N PRO A 73 10.86 5.40 6.10
CA PRO A 73 10.31 4.22 5.42
C PRO A 73 9.41 3.44 6.39
N LEU A 74 8.13 3.31 6.08
CA LEU A 74 7.17 2.71 7.01
C LEU A 74 6.38 1.54 6.44
N ILE A 75 6.20 1.47 5.12
CA ILE A 75 5.32 0.47 4.51
C ILE A 75 6.00 -0.16 3.30
N LEU A 76 6.16 -1.47 3.37
CA LEU A 76 6.49 -2.28 2.20
C LEU A 76 5.19 -2.70 1.52
N ASN A 77 4.90 -2.07 0.38
CA ASN A 77 3.72 -2.37 -0.42
C ASN A 77 4.07 -3.38 -1.51
N ARG A 78 3.23 -4.40 -1.68
CA ARG A 78 3.30 -5.35 -2.78
C ARG A 78 1.93 -5.36 -3.46
N SER A 79 1.90 -4.94 -4.72
CA SER A 79 0.69 -4.93 -5.53
C SER A 79 0.91 -5.74 -6.80
N SER A 80 -0.15 -6.42 -7.24
CA SER A 80 -0.19 -7.16 -8.49
C SER A 80 -1.36 -6.64 -9.33
N PHE A 81 -1.08 -6.26 -10.57
CA PHE A 81 -2.06 -5.75 -11.51
C PHE A 81 -2.11 -6.65 -12.73
N ARG A 82 -3.28 -6.92 -13.29
CA ARG A 82 -3.37 -7.67 -14.54
C ARG A 82 -2.81 -6.87 -15.70
N GLN A 83 -2.04 -7.51 -16.57
CA GLN A 83 -1.43 -6.84 -17.73
C GLN A 83 -2.47 -6.41 -18.78
N ASP A 84 -3.64 -7.04 -18.78
CA ASP A 84 -4.70 -6.80 -19.77
C ASP A 84 -5.75 -5.76 -19.33
N VAL A 85 -5.56 -5.15 -18.16
CA VAL A 85 -6.42 -4.06 -17.62
C VAL A 85 -5.61 -2.81 -17.28
N ALA A 86 -4.28 -2.96 -17.13
CA ALA A 86 -3.36 -1.90 -16.72
C ALA A 86 -2.86 -1.07 -17.91
#